data_AF-A0A182J0E9-F1
#
_entry.id   AF-A0A182J0E9-F1
#
_cell.length_a   1.000
_cell.length_b   1.000
_cell.length_c   1.000
_cell.angle_alpha   90.00
_cell.angle_beta   90.00
_cell.angle_gamma   90.00
#
_symmetry.space_group_name_H-M   'P 1'
#
loop_
_entity.id
_entity.type
_entity.pdbx_description
1 polymer ?
#
loop_
_entity_poly.entity_id
_entity_poly.type
_entity_poly.pdbx_seq_one_letter_code
_entity_poly.pdbx_strand_id
1 'polypeptide(L)'
;MSGENYRSASKSHEPGWNDPPKVAYVGPSAVAGSGGGSHPKATLNKRVAFPLQNRAPLATTQVGQPGNGQPPSNQPPLAPPSMVPPSAAKPTGGPQERVHEVGTEAPADREEMFREVRAALDGSIQRMEEGRREEIQKRINLIYESWTAGKLPGALEKHLHNLANALTETDAARASGIHRSIICDYGSKCALWAPALRQLIFTLPQHTEDRTEGNVIAKPI
;
A
#
# COMPACT_ATOMS: atom_id res chain seq x y z
N MET A 1 33.12 40.64 -13.53
CA MET A 1 32.61 41.53 -12.46
C MET A 1 31.22 41.01 -12.13
N SER A 2 31.07 40.07 -11.20
CA SER A 2 31.00 40.27 -9.73
C SER A 2 29.90 41.24 -9.32
N GLY A 3 29.09 40.83 -8.35
CA GLY A 3 28.17 41.71 -7.62
C GLY A 3 26.71 41.26 -7.73
N GLU A 4 26.29 40.24 -6.98
CA GLU A 4 25.68 40.45 -5.65
C GLU A 4 24.22 40.88 -5.73
N ASN A 5 23.31 39.90 -5.65
CA ASN A 5 21.94 40.13 -5.21
C ASN A 5 21.80 39.56 -3.80
N TYR A 6 22.48 40.21 -2.84
CA TYR A 6 22.25 39.97 -1.42
C TYR A 6 20.85 40.46 -1.07
N ARG A 7 19.91 39.53 -0.88
CA ARG A 7 18.73 39.82 -0.06
C ARG A 7 19.22 40.02 1.37
N SER A 8 19.35 41.29 1.76
CA SER A 8 19.71 41.72 3.10
C SER A 8 18.74 41.14 4.12
N ALA A 9 19.29 40.39 5.07
CA ALA A 9 18.59 39.85 6.22
C ALA A 9 18.29 40.98 7.23
N SER A 10 17.19 41.70 7.04
CA SER A 10 16.57 42.50 8.10
C SER A 10 15.53 41.66 8.85
N LYS A 11 16.00 41.02 9.93
CA LYS A 11 15.30 40.83 11.22
C LYS A 11 13.83 40.36 11.18
N SER A 12 13.62 39.10 10.80
CA SER A 12 12.77 38.10 11.49
C SER A 12 12.88 36.81 10.68
N HIS A 13 13.46 35.78 11.27
CA HIS A 13 13.59 34.47 10.63
C HIS A 13 12.20 33.83 10.62
N GLU A 14 11.42 34.05 9.56
CA GLU A 14 10.19 33.30 9.31
C GLU A 14 10.56 31.83 9.12
N PRO A 15 10.08 30.91 9.98
CA PRO A 15 10.33 29.50 9.79
C PRO A 15 9.76 29.10 8.43
N GLY A 16 10.65 28.73 7.50
CA GLY A 16 10.22 28.16 6.24
C GLY A 16 9.41 26.89 6.48
N TRP A 17 8.58 26.50 5.51
CA TRP A 17 7.80 25.27 5.57
C TRP A 17 8.65 23.98 5.74
N ASN A 18 9.98 24.11 5.57
CA ASN A 18 10.96 23.04 5.74
C ASN A 18 11.83 23.19 7.00
N ASP A 19 11.53 24.14 7.90
CA ASP A 19 12.19 24.22 9.20
C ASP A 19 11.52 23.19 10.13
N PRO A 20 12.27 22.24 10.69
CA PRO A 20 11.70 21.26 11.61
C PRO A 20 11.11 21.98 12.84
N PRO A 21 9.99 21.49 13.41
CA PRO A 21 9.41 22.11 14.59
C PRO A 21 10.45 22.18 15.70
N LYS A 22 10.61 23.36 16.30
CA LYS A 22 11.51 23.59 17.44
C LYS A 22 10.93 22.90 18.68
N VAL A 23 11.11 21.60 18.77
CA VAL A 23 10.82 20.84 19.99
C VAL A 23 11.84 21.30 21.02
N ALA A 24 11.43 22.14 21.97
CA ALA A 24 12.28 22.46 23.10
C ALA A 24 12.59 21.14 23.81
N TYR A 25 13.85 20.70 23.73
CA TYR A 25 14.34 19.55 24.49
C TYR A 25 14.29 19.94 25.97
N VAL A 26 13.16 19.66 26.62
CA VAL A 26 13.04 19.70 28.06
C VAL A 26 13.86 18.54 28.58
N GLY A 27 15.13 18.80 28.88
CA GLY A 27 15.93 17.90 29.69
C GLY A 27 15.26 17.68 31.05
N PRO A 28 15.52 16.55 31.72
CA PRO A 28 14.81 16.14 32.95
C PRO A 28 15.11 16.99 34.21
N SER A 29 15.35 18.30 34.08
CA SER A 29 15.47 19.23 35.20
C SER A 29 14.87 20.58 34.84
N ALA A 30 13.54 20.66 34.90
CA ALA A 30 12.81 21.92 35.04
C ALA A 30 11.44 21.62 35.66
N VAL A 31 11.46 21.26 36.94
CA VAL A 31 10.31 21.52 37.82
C VAL A 31 10.43 22.96 38.31
N ALA A 32 9.29 23.64 38.36
CA ALA A 32 9.02 24.97 38.89
C ALA A 32 9.18 26.16 37.92
N GLY A 33 8.06 26.86 37.69
CA GLY A 33 8.06 28.25 37.22
C GLY A 33 7.09 28.55 36.07
N SER A 34 5.81 28.63 36.39
CA SER A 34 4.76 29.48 35.79
C SER A 34 4.98 30.08 34.39
N GLY A 35 4.11 29.73 33.44
CA GLY A 35 3.93 30.52 32.22
C GLY A 35 3.13 29.83 31.10
N GLY A 36 1.80 29.84 31.24
CA GLY A 36 0.79 29.81 30.17
C GLY A 36 1.03 28.99 28.89
N GLY A 37 0.27 27.91 28.73
CA GLY A 37 0.15 27.21 27.44
C GLY A 37 -0.38 25.80 27.60
N SER A 38 -1.56 25.63 28.20
CA SER A 38 -2.24 24.34 28.23
C SER A 38 -2.58 23.92 26.80
N HIS A 39 -1.76 23.07 26.18
CA HIS A 39 -2.13 22.39 24.95
C HIS A 39 -3.33 21.50 25.25
N PRO A 40 -4.53 21.74 24.68
CA PRO A 40 -5.65 20.85 24.89
C PRO A 40 -5.31 19.52 24.21
N LYS A 41 -5.26 18.44 25.00
CA LYS A 41 -5.15 17.08 24.48
C LYS A 41 -6.36 16.85 23.56
N ALA A 42 -6.13 16.74 22.25
CA ALA A 42 -7.17 16.46 21.27
C ALA A 42 -7.77 15.08 21.57
N THR A 43 -8.93 15.07 22.22
CA THR A 43 -9.69 13.84 22.48
C THR A 43 -10.34 13.40 21.16
N LEU A 44 -9.67 12.48 20.45
CA LEU A 44 -10.04 12.00 19.12
C LEU A 44 -11.27 11.05 19.10
N ASN A 45 -12.19 11.19 20.05
CA ASN A 45 -13.39 10.33 20.19
C ASN A 45 -14.69 11.15 20.21
N LYS A 46 -14.81 12.14 19.32
CA LYS A 46 -16.11 12.79 19.05
C LYS A 46 -16.73 12.11 17.85
N ARG A 47 -17.33 10.92 18.06
CA ARG A 47 -18.28 10.38 17.08
C ARG A 47 -19.42 11.40 17.00
N VAL A 48 -19.59 12.02 15.85
CA VAL A 48 -20.71 12.93 15.57
C VAL A 48 -21.98 12.10 15.68
N ALA A 49 -22.79 12.35 16.70
CA ALA A 49 -24.14 11.80 16.75
C ALA A 49 -24.97 12.50 15.69
N PHE A 50 -25.58 11.74 14.78
CA PHE A 50 -26.56 12.27 13.84
C PHE A 50 -27.76 12.83 14.62
N PRO A 51 -28.24 14.05 14.31
CA PRO A 51 -29.47 14.55 14.91
C PRO A 51 -30.65 13.67 14.44
N LEU A 52 -31.25 12.93 15.37
CA LEU A 52 -32.58 12.35 15.17
C LEU A 52 -33.55 13.52 15.04
N GLN A 53 -33.93 13.84 13.80
CA GLN A 53 -35.00 14.78 13.52
C GLN A 53 -36.29 14.30 14.20
N ASN A 54 -36.85 15.18 15.01
CA ASN A 54 -38.05 15.08 15.83
C ASN A 54 -39.12 14.06 15.38
N ARG A 55 -39.44 13.13 16.29
CA ARG A 55 -40.79 12.56 16.42
C ARG A 55 -41.65 13.53 17.22
N ALA A 56 -42.75 14.01 16.64
CA ALA A 56 -43.79 14.73 17.37
C ALA A 56 -44.63 13.76 18.25
N PRO A 57 -45.21 14.24 19.37
CA PRO A 57 -45.67 13.39 20.46
C PRO A 57 -47.13 12.97 20.28
N LEU A 58 -47.44 11.74 20.66
CA LEU A 58 -48.80 11.34 21.04
C LEU A 58 -48.72 10.81 22.47
N ALA A 59 -49.44 11.52 23.34
CA ALA A 59 -49.58 11.26 24.76
C ALA A 59 -50.23 9.90 25.04
N THR A 60 -49.82 9.24 26.12
CA THR A 60 -50.70 8.59 27.12
C THR A 60 -49.82 7.98 28.23
N THR A 61 -49.90 8.63 29.40
CA THR A 61 -50.09 8.05 30.74
C THR A 61 -49.60 6.61 31.00
N GLN A 62 -48.64 6.43 31.92
CA GLN A 62 -48.79 5.68 33.19
C GLN A 62 -47.47 5.06 33.73
N VAL A 63 -47.23 5.36 35.01
CA VAL A 63 -46.60 4.60 36.10
C VAL A 63 -45.80 3.31 35.82
N GLY A 64 -44.57 3.29 36.36
CA GLY A 64 -44.16 2.27 37.34
C GLY A 64 -43.63 0.90 36.86
N GLN A 65 -42.31 0.74 37.02
CA GLN A 65 -41.63 -0.51 37.41
C GLN A 65 -41.32 -1.61 36.37
N PRO A 66 -40.33 -2.48 36.67
CA PRO A 66 -39.34 -2.95 35.71
C PRO A 66 -39.67 -4.34 35.14
N GLY A 67 -39.20 -4.63 33.92
CA GLY A 67 -39.41 -5.93 33.32
C GLY A 67 -38.43 -6.22 32.19
N ASN A 68 -37.74 -7.35 32.32
CA ASN A 68 -36.89 -7.99 31.33
C ASN A 68 -37.42 -7.87 29.89
N GLY A 69 -36.60 -7.34 28.99
CA GLY A 69 -36.86 -7.30 27.55
C GLY A 69 -35.86 -8.16 26.78
N GLN A 70 -36.40 -9.11 26.01
CA GLN A 70 -35.73 -9.99 25.04
C GLN A 70 -34.77 -9.28 24.06
N PRO A 71 -33.82 -10.03 23.46
CA PRO A 71 -33.06 -9.51 22.33
C PRO A 71 -33.95 -9.40 21.08
N PRO A 72 -33.96 -8.27 20.35
CA PRO A 72 -34.65 -8.20 19.08
C PRO A 72 -33.86 -8.96 17.99
N SER A 73 -34.61 -9.77 17.25
CA SER A 73 -34.22 -10.54 16.08
C SER A 73 -33.65 -9.65 14.98
N ASN A 74 -32.45 -9.98 14.49
CA ASN A 74 -31.83 -9.37 13.32
C ASN A 74 -32.54 -9.85 12.04
N GLN A 75 -33.45 -9.05 11.49
CA GLN A 75 -33.85 -9.18 10.09
C GLN A 75 -32.95 -8.30 9.21
N PRO A 76 -32.43 -8.79 8.08
CA PRO A 76 -31.66 -7.97 7.14
C PRO A 76 -32.60 -7.07 6.32
N PRO A 77 -32.20 -5.81 6.03
CA PRO A 77 -33.01 -4.90 5.21
C PRO A 77 -32.97 -5.28 3.72
N LEU A 78 -34.11 -5.04 3.08
CA LEU A 78 -34.42 -5.32 1.69
C LEU A 78 -33.54 -4.54 0.69
N ALA A 79 -33.32 -5.17 -0.47
CA ALA A 79 -32.58 -4.65 -1.60
C ALA A 79 -33.17 -3.34 -2.19
N PRO A 80 -32.33 -2.47 -2.81
CA PRO A 80 -32.80 -1.29 -3.54
C PRO A 80 -33.41 -1.65 -4.91
N PRO A 81 -34.29 -0.79 -5.47
CA PRO A 81 -35.10 -1.10 -6.65
C PRO A 81 -34.33 -0.99 -7.98
N SER A 82 -34.71 -1.86 -8.92
CA SER A 82 -34.35 -1.80 -10.34
C SER A 82 -34.77 -0.48 -10.98
N MET A 83 -33.82 0.24 -11.57
CA MET A 83 -34.10 1.27 -12.58
C MET A 83 -33.62 0.77 -13.93
N VAL A 84 -34.57 0.42 -14.79
CA VAL A 84 -34.38 0.19 -16.22
C VAL A 84 -34.41 1.55 -16.95
N PRO A 85 -33.51 1.82 -17.90
CA PRO A 85 -33.76 2.82 -18.93
C PRO A 85 -34.24 2.15 -20.24
N PRO A 86 -35.08 2.83 -21.05
CA PRO A 86 -35.68 2.25 -22.24
C PRO A 86 -34.72 2.20 -23.43
N SER A 87 -34.85 1.12 -24.19
CA SER A 87 -34.34 0.95 -25.55
C SER A 87 -34.84 2.07 -26.48
N ALA A 88 -33.92 2.67 -27.22
CA ALA A 88 -34.20 3.32 -28.50
C ALA A 88 -33.13 2.88 -29.51
N ALA A 89 -33.59 2.39 -30.65
CA ALA A 89 -32.82 1.64 -31.62
C ALA A 89 -32.18 2.54 -32.70
N LYS A 90 -30.94 2.15 -33.09
CA LYS A 90 -30.34 2.11 -34.45
C LYS A 90 -30.06 3.43 -35.21
N PRO A 91 -29.25 3.39 -36.30
CA PRO A 91 -28.06 2.57 -36.60
C PRO A 91 -26.90 3.44 -37.17
N THR A 92 -25.72 2.84 -37.38
CA THR A 92 -24.78 3.06 -38.53
C THR A 92 -23.31 3.06 -38.11
N GLY A 93 -22.57 2.09 -38.67
CA GLY A 93 -21.21 2.34 -39.19
C GLY A 93 -20.03 2.13 -38.24
N GLY A 94 -19.50 0.90 -38.20
CA GLY A 94 -18.11 0.65 -37.84
C GLY A 94 -17.88 -0.70 -37.17
N PRO A 95 -17.30 -1.71 -37.85
CA PRO A 95 -16.79 -2.90 -37.18
C PRO A 95 -15.42 -2.56 -36.58
N GLN A 96 -15.41 -2.15 -35.31
CA GLN A 96 -14.25 -2.33 -34.43
C GLN A 96 -14.70 -3.09 -33.20
N GLU A 97 -15.13 -4.33 -33.41
CA GLU A 97 -14.93 -5.37 -32.41
C GLU A 97 -13.42 -5.53 -32.25
N ARG A 98 -12.85 -4.84 -31.25
CA ARG A 98 -11.65 -5.37 -30.61
C ARG A 98 -12.14 -6.53 -29.77
N VAL A 99 -12.28 -7.67 -30.41
CA VAL A 99 -12.42 -8.99 -29.79
C VAL A 99 -11.39 -9.01 -28.67
N HIS A 100 -11.85 -8.96 -27.42
CA HIS A 100 -11.07 -9.48 -26.32
C HIS A 100 -10.95 -10.96 -26.64
N GLU A 101 -9.83 -11.33 -27.25
CA GLU A 101 -9.44 -12.72 -27.39
C GLU A 101 -9.44 -13.30 -25.98
N VAL A 102 -10.53 -13.99 -25.64
CA VAL A 102 -10.55 -15.02 -24.62
C VAL A 102 -9.62 -16.10 -25.16
N GLY A 103 -8.33 -15.88 -24.97
CA GLY A 103 -7.36 -16.94 -24.98
C GLY A 103 -7.79 -17.88 -23.87
N THR A 104 -8.24 -19.07 -24.25
CA THR A 104 -8.25 -20.23 -23.38
C THR A 104 -6.79 -20.55 -23.05
N GLU A 105 -6.18 -19.74 -22.19
CA GLU A 105 -4.96 -20.09 -21.49
C GLU A 105 -5.35 -21.35 -20.70
N ALA A 106 -4.84 -22.51 -21.12
CA ALA A 106 -5.20 -23.76 -20.49
C ALA A 106 -4.97 -23.65 -18.97
N PRO A 107 -5.91 -24.06 -18.11
CA PRO A 107 -5.77 -23.91 -16.67
C PRO A 107 -4.52 -24.60 -16.11
N ALA A 108 -3.95 -25.56 -16.85
CA ALA A 108 -2.69 -26.21 -16.55
C ALA A 108 -1.48 -25.25 -16.61
N ASP A 109 -1.44 -24.31 -17.55
CA ASP A 109 -0.35 -23.35 -17.73
C ASP A 109 -0.29 -22.35 -16.56
N ARG A 110 -1.45 -21.84 -16.15
CA ARG A 110 -1.56 -20.94 -15.00
C ARG A 110 -1.18 -21.61 -13.68
N GLU A 111 -1.57 -22.88 -13.49
CA GLU A 111 -1.21 -23.64 -12.28
C GLU A 111 0.28 -24.00 -12.25
N GLU A 112 0.87 -24.33 -13.39
CA GLU A 112 2.32 -24.56 -13.52
C GLU A 112 3.11 -23.30 -13.21
N MET A 113 2.74 -22.17 -13.83
CA MET A 113 3.32 -20.85 -13.53
C MET A 113 3.23 -20.52 -12.04
N PHE A 114 2.09 -20.80 -11.41
CA PHE A 114 1.89 -20.56 -9.98
C PHE A 114 2.83 -21.42 -9.12
N ARG A 115 3.00 -22.70 -9.49
CA ARG A 115 3.93 -23.62 -8.82
C ARG A 115 5.37 -23.15 -8.91
N GLU A 116 5.80 -22.70 -10.08
CA GLU A 116 7.15 -22.18 -10.30
C GLU A 116 7.40 -20.91 -9.50
N VAL A 117 6.45 -19.96 -9.54
CA VAL A 117 6.51 -18.73 -8.72
C VAL A 117 6.63 -19.06 -7.25
N ARG A 118 5.81 -19.99 -6.76
CA ARG A 118 5.82 -20.40 -5.36
C ARG A 118 7.17 -21.01 -4.97
N ALA A 119 7.70 -21.92 -5.78
CA ALA A 119 9.00 -22.55 -5.52
C ALA A 119 10.15 -21.52 -5.49
N ALA A 120 10.16 -20.59 -6.44
CA ALA A 120 11.19 -19.55 -6.53
C ALA A 120 11.13 -18.56 -5.35
N LEU A 121 9.93 -18.10 -4.99
CA LEU A 121 9.74 -17.18 -3.86
C LEU A 121 10.08 -17.85 -2.54
N ASP A 122 9.60 -19.08 -2.29
CA ASP A 122 9.89 -19.81 -1.06
C ASP A 122 11.39 -20.12 -0.93
N GLY A 123 12.02 -20.57 -2.01
CA GLY A 123 13.47 -20.76 -2.06
C GLY A 123 14.24 -19.46 -1.81
N SER A 124 13.72 -18.32 -2.23
CA SER A 124 14.33 -17.00 -1.96
C SER A 124 14.17 -16.59 -0.49
N ILE A 125 13.03 -16.88 0.13
CA ILE A 125 12.76 -16.63 1.56
C ILE A 125 13.67 -17.48 2.44
N GLN A 126 13.94 -18.72 2.05
CA GLN A 126 14.85 -19.61 2.78
C GLN A 126 16.30 -19.10 2.80
N ARG A 127 16.74 -18.36 1.77
CA ARG A 127 18.06 -17.71 1.74
C ARG A 127 18.15 -16.47 2.63
N MET A 128 17.02 -15.97 3.14
CA MET A 128 16.99 -14.79 4.01
C MET A 128 17.34 -15.11 5.47
N GLU A 129 17.71 -14.05 6.20
CA GLU A 129 17.91 -14.07 7.65
C GLU A 129 16.63 -14.50 8.39
N GLU A 130 16.80 -15.32 9.41
CA GLU A 130 15.71 -15.95 10.15
C GLU A 130 14.75 -14.94 10.79
N GLY A 131 15.27 -13.85 11.37
CA GLY A 131 14.46 -12.83 12.04
C GLY A 131 13.54 -12.03 11.12
N ARG A 132 13.72 -12.10 9.79
CA ARG A 132 12.88 -11.41 8.80
C ARG A 132 12.05 -12.40 7.96
N ARG A 133 12.39 -13.69 8.03
CA ARG A 133 11.78 -14.76 7.24
C ARG A 133 10.28 -14.86 7.49
N GLU A 134 9.85 -14.87 8.75
CA GLU A 134 8.44 -15.10 9.11
C GLU A 134 7.51 -14.00 8.60
N GLU A 135 7.88 -12.74 8.80
CA GLU A 135 7.09 -11.59 8.34
C GLU A 135 7.04 -11.53 6.81
N ILE A 136 8.14 -11.84 6.13
CA ILE A 136 8.19 -11.87 4.67
C ILE A 136 7.37 -13.05 4.14
N GLN A 137 7.50 -14.24 4.72
CA GLN A 137 6.68 -15.40 4.38
C GLN A 137 5.19 -15.08 4.49
N LYS A 138 4.78 -14.42 5.58
CA LYS A 138 3.39 -14.02 5.78
C LYS A 138 2.91 -13.10 4.66
N ARG A 139 3.72 -12.14 4.23
CA ARG A 139 3.36 -11.24 3.11
C ARG A 139 3.36 -11.95 1.76
N ILE A 140 4.26 -12.91 1.56
CA ILE A 140 4.29 -13.72 0.34
C ILE A 140 3.08 -14.65 0.28
N ASN A 141 2.61 -15.17 1.41
CA ASN A 141 1.37 -15.96 1.46
C ASN A 141 0.15 -15.15 0.98
N LEU A 142 0.11 -13.83 1.22
CA LEU A 142 -0.95 -12.96 0.67
C LEU A 142 -0.96 -12.93 -0.87
N ILE A 143 0.20 -13.10 -1.50
CA ILE A 143 0.31 -13.24 -2.96
C ILE A 143 -0.37 -14.53 -3.39
N TYR A 144 -0.06 -15.64 -2.71
CA TYR A 144 -0.65 -16.96 -2.99
C TYR A 144 -2.17 -16.97 -2.80
N GLU A 145 -2.66 -16.36 -1.73
CA GLU A 145 -4.09 -16.19 -1.48
C GLU A 145 -4.75 -15.32 -2.56
N SER A 146 -4.10 -14.22 -2.97
CA SER A 146 -4.64 -13.33 -4.01
C SER A 146 -4.68 -14.01 -5.39
N TRP A 147 -3.67 -14.85 -5.69
CA TRP A 147 -3.57 -15.60 -6.94
C TRP A 147 -4.62 -16.70 -7.01
N THR A 148 -4.69 -17.55 -5.99
CA THR A 148 -5.66 -18.67 -5.92
C THR A 148 -7.10 -18.18 -5.86
N ALA A 149 -7.35 -17.04 -5.23
CA ALA A 149 -8.66 -16.40 -5.23
C ALA A 149 -9.02 -15.69 -6.56
N GLY A 150 -8.14 -15.69 -7.56
CA GLY A 150 -8.38 -15.07 -8.87
C GLY A 150 -8.47 -13.54 -8.82
N LYS A 151 -7.88 -12.90 -7.81
CA LYS A 151 -7.91 -11.43 -7.62
C LYS A 151 -6.79 -10.72 -8.36
N LEU A 152 -5.78 -11.46 -8.80
CA LEU A 152 -4.65 -10.96 -9.58
C LEU A 152 -5.03 -10.96 -11.07
N PRO A 153 -4.83 -9.84 -11.79
CA PRO A 153 -4.98 -9.85 -13.24
C PRO A 153 -3.88 -10.71 -13.87
N GLY A 154 -4.18 -11.41 -14.97
CA GLY A 154 -3.21 -12.32 -15.63
C GLY A 154 -1.90 -11.64 -16.07
N ALA A 155 -1.95 -10.34 -16.40
CA ALA A 155 -0.74 -9.58 -16.66
C ALA A 155 0.16 -9.43 -15.42
N LEU A 156 -0.41 -9.29 -14.22
CA LEU A 156 0.35 -9.27 -12.96
C LEU A 156 0.89 -10.66 -12.60
N GLU A 157 0.14 -11.71 -12.89
CA GLU A 157 0.60 -13.10 -12.76
C GLU A 157 1.86 -13.34 -13.61
N LYS A 158 1.86 -12.88 -14.87
CA LYS A 158 3.03 -12.92 -15.75
C LYS A 158 4.22 -12.10 -15.22
N HIS A 159 3.97 -10.93 -14.62
CA HIS A 159 5.03 -10.15 -13.97
C HIS A 159 5.64 -10.88 -12.77
N LEU A 160 4.82 -11.55 -11.96
CA LEU A 160 5.30 -12.35 -10.83
C LEU A 160 6.09 -13.57 -11.29
N HIS A 161 5.68 -14.21 -12.39
CA HIS A 161 6.45 -15.29 -13.02
C HIS A 161 7.81 -14.80 -13.53
N ASN A 162 7.84 -13.67 -14.23
CA ASN A 162 9.11 -13.05 -14.67
C ASN A 162 9.99 -12.63 -13.49
N LEU A 163 9.39 -12.13 -12.40
CA LEU A 163 10.13 -11.81 -11.18
C LEU A 163 10.73 -13.07 -10.54
N ALA A 164 9.97 -14.17 -10.48
CA ALA A 164 10.44 -15.45 -9.99
C ALA A 164 11.66 -15.95 -10.78
N ASN A 165 11.62 -15.87 -12.12
CA ASN A 165 12.76 -16.21 -12.97
C ASN A 165 13.97 -15.29 -12.70
N ALA A 166 13.76 -13.98 -12.58
CA ALA A 166 14.85 -13.06 -12.24
C ALA A 166 15.48 -13.37 -10.86
N LEU A 167 14.68 -13.83 -9.89
CA LEU A 167 15.15 -14.24 -8.56
C LEU A 167 15.96 -15.54 -8.60
N THR A 168 15.60 -16.50 -9.46
CA THR A 168 16.35 -17.76 -9.64
C THR A 168 17.65 -17.55 -10.41
N GLU A 169 17.64 -16.65 -11.40
CA GLU A 169 18.82 -16.22 -12.16
C GLU A 169 19.76 -15.29 -11.36
N THR A 170 19.38 -14.90 -10.14
CA THR A 170 20.11 -13.97 -9.27
C THR A 170 20.35 -12.58 -9.89
N ASP A 171 19.51 -12.17 -10.84
CA ASP A 171 19.61 -10.88 -11.51
C ASP A 171 18.81 -9.79 -10.78
N ALA A 172 19.51 -9.07 -9.89
CA ALA A 172 18.92 -8.01 -9.09
C ALA A 172 18.40 -6.81 -9.92
N ALA A 173 19.03 -6.51 -11.06
CA ALA A 173 18.66 -5.38 -11.90
C ALA A 173 17.35 -5.66 -12.65
N ARG A 174 17.24 -6.84 -13.26
CA ARG A 174 16.01 -7.33 -13.90
C ARG A 174 14.87 -7.40 -12.89
N ALA A 175 15.12 -7.99 -11.73
CA ALA A 175 14.11 -8.13 -10.69
C ALA A 175 13.61 -6.76 -10.17
N SER A 176 14.51 -5.79 -9.99
CA SER A 176 14.16 -4.42 -9.60
C SER A 176 13.32 -3.69 -10.65
N GLY A 177 13.62 -3.88 -11.94
CA GLY A 177 12.83 -3.33 -13.04
C GLY A 177 11.40 -3.87 -13.04
N ILE A 178 11.25 -5.18 -12.91
CA ILE A 178 9.94 -5.85 -12.85
C ILE A 178 9.15 -5.39 -11.61
N HIS A 179 9.81 -5.29 -10.45
CA HIS A 179 9.19 -4.80 -9.22
C HIS A 179 8.64 -3.38 -9.37
N ARG A 180 9.39 -2.50 -10.04
CA ARG A 180 8.91 -1.14 -10.34
C ARG A 180 7.68 -1.17 -11.24
N SER A 181 7.66 -1.98 -12.30
CA SER A 181 6.48 -2.14 -13.15
C SER A 181 5.26 -2.63 -12.35
N ILE A 182 5.44 -3.63 -11.48
CA ILE A 182 4.36 -4.13 -10.61
C ILE A 182 3.76 -3.02 -9.75
N ILE A 183 4.60 -2.17 -9.14
CA ILE A 183 4.13 -1.09 -8.27
C ILE A 183 3.46 0.03 -9.08
N CYS A 184 4.01 0.38 -10.24
CA CYS A 184 3.48 1.45 -11.09
C CYS A 184 2.11 1.10 -11.67
N ASP A 185 1.96 -0.11 -12.23
CA ASP A 185 0.74 -0.51 -12.92
C ASP A 185 -0.31 -1.11 -11.96
N TYR A 186 0.12 -1.77 -10.89
CA TYR A 186 -0.76 -2.53 -9.99
C TYR A 186 -0.66 -2.12 -8.52
N GLY A 187 -0.16 -0.92 -8.23
CA GLY A 187 0.11 -0.43 -6.87
C GLY A 187 -1.01 -0.68 -5.86
N SER A 188 -2.28 -0.46 -6.23
CA SER A 188 -3.44 -0.69 -5.35
C SER A 188 -3.69 -2.16 -5.02
N LYS A 189 -3.36 -3.08 -5.94
CA LYS A 189 -3.52 -4.53 -5.78
C LYS A 189 -2.34 -5.18 -5.07
N CYS A 190 -1.16 -4.56 -5.14
CA CYS A 190 0.09 -5.12 -4.60
C CYS A 190 0.60 -4.41 -3.35
N ALA A 191 0.04 -3.27 -2.93
CA ALA A 191 0.57 -2.43 -1.84
C ALA A 191 0.92 -3.20 -0.56
N LEU A 192 0.13 -4.21 -0.19
CA LEU A 192 0.30 -4.95 1.07
C LEU A 192 1.53 -5.88 1.05
N TRP A 193 1.82 -6.50 -0.10
CA TRP A 193 2.88 -7.52 -0.25
C TRP A 193 4.06 -7.07 -1.12
N ALA A 194 3.92 -6.04 -1.96
CA ALA A 194 4.99 -5.52 -2.81
C ALA A 194 6.26 -5.10 -2.04
N PRO A 195 6.19 -4.57 -0.80
CA PRO A 195 7.40 -4.34 -0.01
C PRO A 195 8.18 -5.62 0.31
N ALA A 196 7.51 -6.76 0.46
CA ALA A 196 8.16 -8.05 0.73
C ALA A 196 8.97 -8.52 -0.47
N LEU A 197 8.43 -8.37 -1.69
CA LEU A 197 9.17 -8.65 -2.92
C LEU A 197 10.43 -7.79 -3.03
N ARG A 198 10.35 -6.52 -2.63
CA ARG A 198 11.54 -5.65 -2.59
C ARG A 198 12.62 -6.19 -1.67
N GLN A 199 12.25 -6.72 -0.50
CA GLN A 199 13.20 -7.32 0.44
C GLN A 199 13.87 -8.56 -0.14
N LEU A 200 13.12 -9.40 -0.87
CA LEU A 200 13.69 -10.55 -1.58
C LEU A 200 14.75 -10.11 -2.59
N ILE A 201 14.48 -9.06 -3.36
CA ILE A 201 15.43 -8.53 -4.35
C ILE A 201 16.71 -8.02 -3.67
N PHE A 202 16.60 -7.37 -2.52
CA PHE A 202 17.76 -6.90 -1.76
C PHE A 202 18.63 -8.02 -1.20
N THR A 203 18.10 -9.24 -1.08
CA THR A 203 18.92 -10.39 -0.68
C THR A 203 19.75 -10.96 -1.81
N LEU A 204 19.48 -10.56 -3.06
CA LEU A 204 20.31 -10.93 -4.19
C LEU A 204 21.63 -10.15 -4.15
N PRO A 205 22.75 -10.79 -4.51
CA PRO A 205 24.02 -10.10 -4.67
C PRO A 205 23.84 -8.98 -5.71
N GLN A 206 24.04 -7.73 -5.30
CA GLN A 206 24.14 -6.62 -6.24
C GLN A 206 25.47 -6.82 -6.96
N HIS A 207 25.46 -6.99 -8.29
CA HIS A 207 26.69 -7.01 -9.07
C HIS A 207 27.32 -5.61 -8.98
N THR A 208 28.15 -5.40 -7.96
CA THR A 208 28.99 -4.20 -7.84
C THR A 208 30.13 -4.34 -8.82
N GLU A 209 29.88 -4.02 -10.09
CA GLU A 209 30.94 -3.63 -11.00
C GLU A 209 31.25 -2.16 -10.74
N ASP A 210 32.10 -1.91 -9.74
CA ASP A 210 33.03 -0.76 -9.77
C ASP A 210 34.22 -0.92 -8.81
N ARG A 211 35.39 -0.58 -9.37
CA ARG A 211 36.68 -0.26 -8.71
C ARG A 211 37.74 -1.35 -8.51
N THR A 212 38.07 -2.07 -9.59
CA THR A 212 39.47 -2.49 -9.82
C THR A 212 39.90 -2.19 -11.26
N GLU A 213 39.84 -0.93 -11.67
CA GLU A 213 40.58 -0.47 -12.85
C GLU A 213 41.40 0.77 -12.47
N GLY A 214 42.73 0.66 -12.56
CA GLY A 214 43.63 1.82 -12.57
C GLY A 214 44.42 2.12 -11.28
N ASN A 215 45.29 1.20 -10.82
CA ASN A 215 46.51 1.62 -10.12
C ASN A 215 47.70 0.71 -10.47
N VAL A 216 48.11 0.79 -11.73
CA VAL A 216 49.44 0.34 -12.15
C VAL A 216 50.11 1.56 -12.78
N ILE A 217 51.40 1.77 -12.45
CA ILE A 217 52.33 2.82 -12.95
C ILE A 217 52.31 4.09 -12.07
N ALA A 218 53.37 4.54 -11.38
CA ALA A 218 54.81 4.36 -11.55
C ALA A 218 55.58 4.39 -10.20
N LYS A 219 56.63 3.57 -10.11
CA LYS A 219 57.75 3.77 -9.18
C LYS A 219 58.73 4.78 -9.79
N PRO A 220 59.18 5.82 -9.08
CA PRO A 220 60.38 6.53 -9.48
C PRO A 220 61.63 5.78 -8.99
N ILE A 221 62.61 5.75 -9.89
CA ILE A 221 64.02 5.37 -9.72
C ILE A 221 64.76 6.30 -8.76
#